data_AF-A0A6N7WQ66-F1
#
_entry.id   AF-A0A6N7WQ66-F1
#
_cell.length_a   1.000
_cell.length_b   1.000
_cell.length_c   1.000
_cell.angle_alpha   90.00
_cell.angle_beta   90.00
_cell.angle_gamma   90.00
#
_symmetry.space_group_name_H-M   'P 1'
#
loop_
_entity.id
_entity.type
_entity.pdbx_description
1 polymer ?
#
loop_
_entity_poly.entity_id
_entity_poly.type
_entity_poly.pdbx_seq_one_letter_code
_entity_poly.pdbx_strand_id
1 'polypeptide(L)'
;MPKGSEKDLSNPAVQGVAYCDKLFRYERRYKEQELSYEQREKRRPKDEKPVTEAFIKWLNQQKMSAPSNKFNKALSHARNRQDILMTYLEDGRCSLSNKMSLYAGYFYPHLLPHIA
;
A
#
# COMPACT_ATOMS: atom_id res chain seq x y z
N MET A 1 -17.93 -27.74 0.31
CA MET A 1 -17.03 -26.75 -0.33
C MET A 1 -17.63 -25.36 -0.16
N PRO A 2 -17.06 -24.41 0.60
CA PRO A 2 -17.61 -23.07 0.56
C PRO A 2 -17.21 -22.41 -0.77
N LYS A 3 -18.22 -22.02 -1.54
CA LYS A 3 -18.11 -21.20 -2.75
C LYS A 3 -17.40 -19.91 -2.36
N GLY A 4 -16.21 -19.67 -2.90
CA GLY A 4 -15.55 -18.39 -2.78
C GLY A 4 -16.48 -17.33 -3.35
N SER A 5 -16.93 -16.39 -2.51
CA SER A 5 -17.66 -15.23 -2.98
C SER A 5 -16.80 -14.53 -4.02
N GLU A 6 -17.28 -14.52 -5.26
CA GLU A 6 -16.68 -13.73 -6.32
C GLU A 6 -16.62 -12.29 -5.81
N LYS A 7 -15.40 -11.75 -5.65
CA LYS A 7 -15.23 -10.40 -5.13
C LYS A 7 -15.97 -9.46 -6.07
N ASP A 8 -17.01 -8.78 -5.58
CA ASP A 8 -17.77 -7.84 -6.39
C ASP A 8 -16.90 -6.61 -6.70
N LEU A 9 -16.18 -6.69 -7.82
CA LEU A 9 -15.31 -5.64 -8.30
C LEU A 9 -16.10 -4.43 -8.84
N SER A 10 -17.44 -4.42 -8.83
CA SER A 10 -18.21 -3.19 -9.09
C SER A 10 -18.13 -2.21 -7.91
N ASN A 11 -17.83 -2.70 -6.70
CA ASN A 11 -17.70 -1.89 -5.50
C ASN A 11 -16.27 -1.33 -5.35
N PRO A 12 -16.08 0.02 -5.33
CA PRO A 12 -14.77 0.64 -5.15
C PRO A 12 -14.03 0.21 -3.87
N ALA A 13 -14.74 -0.08 -2.78
CA ALA A 13 -14.09 -0.57 -1.57
C ALA A 13 -13.45 -1.94 -1.78
N VAL A 14 -14.11 -2.83 -2.54
CA VAL A 14 -13.59 -4.15 -2.89
C VAL A 14 -12.40 -4.03 -3.84
N GLN A 15 -12.44 -3.09 -4.79
CA GLN A 15 -11.32 -2.79 -5.67
C GLN A 15 -10.09 -2.32 -4.87
N GLY A 16 -10.26 -1.39 -3.93
CA GLY A 16 -9.18 -0.92 -3.06
C GLY A 16 -8.54 -2.05 -2.23
N VAL A 17 -9.37 -2.93 -1.65
CA VAL A 17 -8.89 -4.12 -0.93
C VAL A 17 -8.11 -5.06 -1.86
N ALA A 18 -8.53 -5.23 -3.11
CA ALA A 18 -7.85 -6.10 -4.06
C ALA A 18 -6.41 -5.63 -4.38
N TYR A 19 -6.17 -4.32 -4.46
CA TYR A 19 -4.81 -3.77 -4.61
C TYR A 19 -3.94 -4.07 -3.38
N CYS A 20 -4.45 -3.77 -2.19
CA CYS A 20 -3.73 -4.06 -0.93
C CYS A 20 -3.42 -5.55 -0.81
N ASP A 21 -4.40 -6.43 -1.05
CA ASP A 21 -4.22 -7.88 -1.03
C ASP A 21 -3.12 -8.33 -1.99
N LYS A 22 -3.06 -7.73 -3.18
CA LYS A 22 -2.03 -8.06 -4.19
C LYS A 22 -0.63 -7.68 -3.70
N LEU A 23 -0.45 -6.50 -3.12
CA LEU A 23 0.82 -6.07 -2.54
C LEU A 23 1.25 -6.99 -1.37
N PHE A 24 0.33 -7.28 -0.43
CA PHE A 24 0.62 -8.18 0.68
C PHE A 24 0.97 -9.62 0.25
N ARG A 25 0.46 -10.09 -0.90
CA ARG A 25 0.84 -11.39 -1.46
C ARG A 25 2.29 -11.42 -1.94
N TYR A 26 2.80 -10.33 -2.53
CA TYR A 26 4.22 -10.24 -2.90
C TYR A 26 5.10 -10.25 -1.65
N GLU A 27 4.80 -9.43 -0.66
CA GLU A 27 5.57 -9.39 0.60
C GLU A 27 5.56 -10.73 1.35
N ARG A 28 4.41 -11.43 1.35
CA ARG A 28 4.33 -12.79 1.90
C ARG A 28 5.25 -13.75 1.14
N ARG A 29 5.20 -13.72 -0.19
CA ARG A 29 6.07 -14.54 -1.04
C ARG A 29 7.55 -14.24 -0.81
N TYR A 30 7.93 -12.97 -0.67
CA TYR A 30 9.32 -12.59 -0.37
C TYR A 30 9.79 -13.11 0.98
N LYS A 31 8.89 -13.10 1.98
CA LYS A 31 9.16 -13.68 3.29
C LYS A 31 9.28 -15.21 3.23
N GLU A 32 8.37 -15.89 2.54
CA GLU A 32 8.38 -17.35 2.35
C GLU A 32 9.62 -17.84 1.58
N GLN A 33 10.15 -17.00 0.69
CA GLN A 33 11.40 -17.24 -0.05
C GLN A 33 12.66 -16.79 0.71
N GLU A 34 12.51 -16.29 1.95
CA GLU A 34 13.59 -15.78 2.78
C GLU A 34 14.48 -14.73 2.07
N LEU A 35 13.88 -13.90 1.21
CA LEU A 35 14.63 -12.90 0.46
C LEU A 35 15.26 -11.88 1.40
N SER A 36 16.54 -11.57 1.16
CA SER A 36 17.28 -10.51 1.83
C SER A 36 16.72 -9.12 1.47
N TYR A 37 17.06 -8.10 2.26
CA TYR A 37 16.62 -6.73 1.99
C TYR A 37 17.05 -6.23 0.59
N GLU A 38 18.29 -6.52 0.18
CA GLU A 38 18.80 -6.16 -1.15
C GLU A 38 18.02 -6.88 -2.27
N GLN A 39 17.65 -8.15 -2.07
CA GLN A 39 16.84 -8.87 -3.05
C GLN A 39 15.43 -8.28 -3.17
N ARG A 40 14.81 -7.88 -2.05
CA ARG A 40 13.50 -7.21 -2.07
C ARG A 40 13.55 -5.88 -2.79
N GLU A 41 14.56 -5.06 -2.48
CA GLU A 41 14.80 -3.77 -3.15
C GLU A 41 14.90 -3.91 -4.67
N LYS A 42 15.57 -4.96 -5.17
CA LYS A 42 15.66 -5.24 -6.61
C LYS A 42 14.38 -5.80 -7.24
N ARG A 43 13.49 -6.40 -6.43
CA ARG A 43 12.26 -7.07 -6.89
C ARG A 43 11.05 -6.15 -6.87
N ARG A 44 10.88 -5.32 -5.85
CA ARG A 44 9.72 -4.41 -5.70
C ARG A 44 9.49 -3.50 -6.91
N PRO A 45 10.51 -2.90 -7.55
CA PRO A 45 10.32 -2.12 -8.77
C PRO A 45 9.75 -2.90 -9.95
N LYS A 46 9.92 -4.24 -9.98
CA LYS A 46 9.44 -5.11 -11.06
C LYS A 46 8.06 -5.69 -10.75
N ASP A 47 7.87 -6.12 -9.51
CA ASP A 47 6.69 -6.87 -9.08
C ASP A 47 5.60 -5.93 -8.52
N GLU A 48 5.96 -5.02 -7.63
CA GLU A 48 5.02 -4.20 -6.85
C GLU A 48 4.77 -2.82 -7.46
N LYS A 49 5.76 -2.18 -8.07
CA LYS A 49 5.60 -0.86 -8.71
C LYS A 49 4.44 -0.80 -9.71
N PRO A 50 4.24 -1.78 -10.62
CA PRO A 50 3.08 -1.75 -11.51
C PRO A 50 1.74 -1.80 -10.79
N VAL A 51 1.69 -2.47 -9.62
CA VAL A 51 0.48 -2.56 -8.79
C VAL A 51 0.25 -1.25 -8.04
N THR A 52 1.32 -0.67 -7.48
CA THR A 52 1.30 0.63 -6.80
C THR A 52 0.85 1.74 -7.74
N GLU A 53 1.42 1.83 -8.95
CA GLU A 53 1.04 2.84 -9.94
C GLU A 53 -0.44 2.68 -10.37
N ALA A 54 -0.88 1.45 -10.60
CA ALA A 54 -2.29 1.17 -10.90
C ALA A 54 -3.20 1.56 -9.72
N PHE A 55 -2.78 1.30 -8.49
CA PHE A 55 -3.52 1.67 -7.29
C PHE A 55 -3.61 3.18 -7.12
N ILE A 56 -2.51 3.91 -7.32
CA ILE A 56 -2.46 5.38 -7.27
C ILE A 56 -3.36 5.99 -8.35
N LYS A 57 -3.26 5.49 -9.58
CA LYS A 57 -4.14 5.92 -10.69
C LYS A 57 -5.61 5.69 -10.34
N TRP A 58 -5.93 4.52 -9.79
CA TRP A 58 -7.27 4.19 -9.33
C TRP A 58 -7.75 5.12 -8.21
N LEU A 59 -6.90 5.40 -7.19
CA LEU A 59 -7.20 6.32 -6.09
C LEU A 59 -7.55 7.72 -6.61
N ASN A 60 -6.84 8.21 -7.61
CA ASN A 60 -7.05 9.54 -8.18
C ASN A 60 -8.34 9.64 -9.01
N GLN A 61 -8.89 8.50 -9.47
CA GLN A 61 -10.16 8.45 -10.19
C GLN A 61 -11.39 8.39 -9.26
N GLN A 62 -11.20 8.03 -7.98
CA GLN A 62 -12.33 7.88 -7.06
C GLN A 62 -12.95 9.23 -6.69
N LYS A 63 -14.25 9.37 -6.91
CA LYS A 63 -15.02 10.53 -6.43
C LYS A 63 -15.52 10.25 -5.02
N MET A 64 -15.46 11.26 -4.15
CA MET A 64 -16.12 11.19 -2.85
C MET A 64 -17.63 11.19 -3.07
N SER A 65 -18.32 10.14 -2.65
CA SER A 65 -19.73 9.91 -3.00
C SER A 65 -20.75 10.49 -2.01
N ALA A 66 -20.33 10.90 -0.80
CA ALA A 66 -21.19 11.43 0.27
C ALA A 66 -20.37 12.25 1.29
N PRO A 67 -20.97 13.10 2.14
CA PRO A 67 -20.26 13.76 3.25
C PRO A 67 -19.79 12.70 4.27
N SER A 68 -18.47 12.49 4.33
CA SER A 68 -17.76 11.60 5.27
C SER A 68 -18.39 10.22 5.53
N ASN A 69 -18.05 9.23 4.71
CA ASN A 69 -18.19 7.81 5.06
C ASN A 69 -16.81 7.14 5.29
N LYS A 70 -16.79 5.92 5.83
CA LYS A 70 -15.54 5.17 6.09
C LYS A 70 -14.68 5.02 4.83
N PHE A 71 -15.31 4.92 3.66
CA PHE A 71 -14.61 4.83 2.38
C PHE A 71 -13.87 6.13 2.03
N ASN A 72 -14.49 7.31 2.20
CA ASN A 72 -13.82 8.58 1.99
C ASN A 72 -12.63 8.78 2.94
N LYS A 73 -12.74 8.35 4.21
CA LYS A 73 -11.60 8.35 5.13
C LYS A 73 -10.46 7.47 4.61
N ALA A 74 -10.77 6.26 4.15
CA ALA A 74 -9.77 5.36 3.57
C ALA A 74 -9.12 5.97 2.31
N LEU A 75 -9.89 6.60 1.42
CA LEU A 75 -9.36 7.30 0.25
C LEU A 75 -8.42 8.44 0.63
N SER A 76 -8.83 9.32 1.56
CA SER A 76 -7.98 10.43 2.03
C SER A 76 -6.69 9.91 2.66
N HIS A 77 -6.78 8.88 3.50
CA HIS A 77 -5.59 8.27 4.11
C HIS A 77 -4.66 7.65 3.06
N ALA A 78 -5.20 6.93 2.07
CA ALA A 78 -4.40 6.32 1.02
C ALA A 78 -3.74 7.37 0.12
N ARG A 79 -4.44 8.44 -0.24
CA ARG A 79 -3.90 9.57 -1.03
C ARG A 79 -2.75 10.26 -0.32
N ASN A 80 -2.88 10.52 0.98
CA ASN A 80 -1.82 11.17 1.77
C ASN A 80 -0.56 10.30 1.97
N ARG A 81 -0.58 9.04 1.55
CA ARG A 81 0.52 8.08 1.72
C ARG A 81 1.08 7.58 0.39
N GLN A 82 0.69 8.17 -0.75
CA GLN A 82 1.19 7.76 -2.06
C GLN A 82 2.72 7.88 -2.12
N ASP A 83 3.28 8.99 -1.63
CA ASP A 83 4.73 9.21 -1.62
C ASP A 83 5.45 8.16 -0.76
N ILE A 84 4.91 7.87 0.44
CA ILE A 84 5.45 6.83 1.33
C ILE A 84 5.42 5.46 0.65
N LEU A 85 4.34 5.14 -0.07
CA LEU A 85 4.21 3.88 -0.77
C LEU A 85 5.24 3.77 -1.93
N MET A 86 5.55 4.89 -2.60
CA MET A 86 6.58 4.93 -3.63
C MET A 86 7.99 4.77 -3.03
N THR A 87 8.31 5.48 -1.94
CA THR A 87 9.60 5.34 -1.24
C THR A 87 9.83 3.92 -0.72
N TYR A 88 8.79 3.26 -0.22
CA TYR A 88 8.88 1.86 0.24
C TYR A 88 9.32 0.88 -0.86
N LEU A 89 9.00 1.16 -2.12
CA LEU A 89 9.46 0.33 -3.25
C LEU A 89 10.97 0.40 -3.46
N GLU A 90 11.61 1.46 -2.96
CA GLU A 90 13.03 1.76 -3.11
C GLU A 90 13.86 1.33 -1.90
N ASP A 91 13.24 1.02 -0.75
CA ASP A 91 13.95 0.58 0.46
C ASP A 91 13.55 -0.83 0.89
N GLY A 92 14.40 -1.81 0.61
CA GLY A 92 14.22 -3.21 0.99
C GLY A 92 14.11 -3.49 2.49
N ARG A 93 14.55 -2.55 3.36
CA ARG A 93 14.46 -2.67 4.83
C ARG A 93 13.07 -2.28 5.35
N CYS A 94 12.33 -1.50 4.58
CA CYS A 94 10.96 -1.15 4.91
C CYS A 94 10.04 -2.37 4.77
N SER A 95 9.05 -2.46 5.65
CA SER A 95 8.02 -3.50 5.61
C SER A 95 6.67 -2.88 5.26
N LEU A 96 5.94 -3.50 4.33
CA LEU A 96 4.55 -3.14 4.11
C LEU A 96 3.76 -3.68 5.29
N SER A 97 3.37 -2.80 6.20
CA SER A 97 2.52 -3.18 7.33
C SER A 97 1.13 -2.57 7.16
N ASN A 98 0.11 -3.34 7.55
CA ASN A 98 -1.24 -2.82 7.67
C ASN A 98 -1.41 -1.90 8.89
N LYS A 99 -0.35 -1.24 9.38
CA LYS A 99 -0.47 -0.08 10.28
C LYS A 99 -0.92 1.15 9.48
N MET A 100 -2.07 0.96 8.84
CA MET A 100 -3.13 1.93 8.63
C MET A 100 -3.92 2.14 9.94
N SER A 101 -3.26 2.06 11.10
CA SER A 101 -3.80 2.49 12.38
C SER A 101 -3.30 3.88 12.68
N LEU A 102 -4.22 4.77 13.04
CA LEU A 102 -3.95 6.01 13.75
C LEU A 102 -3.00 5.72 14.94
N TYR A 103 -2.14 6.69 15.26
CA TYR A 103 -1.11 6.72 16.31
C TYR A 103 0.30 6.21 15.95
N ALA A 104 1.20 7.21 15.86
CA ALA A 104 2.59 7.25 16.32
C ALA A 104 3.49 6.02 16.14
N GLY A 105 4.63 6.20 15.46
CA GLY A 105 5.77 5.31 15.74
C GLY A 105 6.90 5.21 14.72
N TYR A 106 6.78 5.72 13.50
CA TYR A 106 7.93 5.79 12.59
C TYR A 106 8.53 7.20 12.62
N PHE A 107 9.34 7.41 13.66
CA PHE A 107 10.30 8.51 13.74
C PHE A 107 11.35 8.26 12.65
N TYR A 108 11.45 9.15 11.67
CA TYR A 108 12.50 9.17 10.65
C TYR A 108 13.51 10.28 11.00
N PRO A 109 14.44 10.04 11.96
CA PRO A 109 15.41 11.06 12.36
C PRO A 109 16.45 11.36 11.28
N HIS A 110 16.62 10.50 10.28
CA HIS A 110 17.65 10.64 9.25
C HIS A 110 17.16 11.38 8.00
N LEU A 111 15.91 11.86 7.97
CA LEU A 111 15.31 12.56 6.82
C LEU A 111 14.98 14.04 7.10
N LEU A 112 15.41 14.58 8.24
CA LEU A 112 15.46 16.03 8.46
C LEU A 112 16.91 16.48 8.25
N PRO A 113 17.24 17.22 7.18
CA PRO A 113 18.50 17.95 7.15
C PRO A 113 18.46 18.95 8.32
N HIS A 114 19.57 19.01 9.06
CA HIS A 114 19.78 19.88 10.20
C HIS A 114 19.12 21.26 10.03
N ILE A 115 18.11 21.54 10.86
CA ILE A 115 17.75 22.90 11.24
C ILE A 115 18.03 22.96 12.74
N ALA A 116 18.90 23.90 13.10
CA ALA A 116 19.44 24.16 14.43
C ALA A 116 18.35 24.44 15.47
#